data_AF-A0A3D5C476-F1
#
_entry.id   AF-A0A3D5C476-F1
#
_cell.length_a   1.000
_cell.length_b   1.000
_cell.length_c   1.000
_cell.angle_alpha   90.00
_cell.angle_beta   90.00
_cell.angle_gamma   90.00
#
_symmetry.space_group_name_H-M   'P 1'
#
loop_
_entity.id
_entity.type
_entity.pdbx_description
1 polymer ?
#
loop_
_entity_poly.entity_id
_entity_poly.type
_entity_poly.pdbx_seq_one_letter_code
_entity_poly.pdbx_strand_id
1 'polypeptide(L)' 'TPMMQAMAQLSPQLAKKHGNVPIHTSLEARMGCAMGVCYSCVVKTTEGVKRVCHDGPVFDQNHLTWEWDHEAPGHDQQS' A
#
# COMPACT_ATOMS: atom_id res chain seq x y z
N THR A 1 5.70 -0.83 -4.45
CA THR A 1 4.88 -0.49 -5.65
C THR A 1 5.24 0.92 -6.17
N PRO A 2 6.23 1.04 -7.07
CA PRO A 2 6.82 2.35 -7.40
C PRO A 2 5.85 3.35 -8.04
N MET A 3 4.91 2.88 -8.87
CA MET A 3 3.93 3.74 -9.53
C MET A 3 2.93 4.36 -8.53
N MET A 4 2.34 3.54 -7.65
CA MET A 4 1.31 4.01 -6.71
C MET A 4 1.90 4.97 -5.67
N GLN A 5 3.13 4.72 -5.23
CA GLN A 5 3.85 5.68 -4.39
C GLN A 5 4.07 7.02 -5.10
N ALA A 6 4.50 7.00 -6.38
CA ALA A 6 4.67 8.23 -7.14
C ALA A 6 3.34 9.00 -7.26
N MET A 7 2.22 8.29 -7.48
CA MET A 7 0.89 8.92 -7.49
C MET A 7 0.52 9.53 -6.13
N ALA A 8 0.84 8.84 -5.03
CA ALA A 8 0.65 9.37 -3.68
C ALA A 8 1.41 10.67 -3.44
N GLN A 9 2.65 10.78 -3.94
CA GLN A 9 3.45 12.01 -3.87
C GLN A 9 2.87 13.16 -4.69
N LEU A 10 2.12 12.87 -5.76
CA LEU A 10 1.44 13.87 -6.58
C LEU A 10 0.09 14.33 -5.99
N SER A 11 -0.45 13.63 -4.98
CA SER A 11 -1.72 13.98 -4.35
C SER A 11 -1.87 15.45 -3.92
N PRO A 12 -0.85 16.15 -3.36
CA PRO A 12 -1.02 17.54 -2.95
C PRO A 12 -1.21 18.48 -4.14
N GLN A 13 -0.69 18.12 -5.32
CA GLN A 13 -0.86 18.89 -6.55
C GLN A 13 -2.29 18.76 -7.08
N LEU A 14 -2.86 17.55 -7.05
CA LEU A 14 -4.27 17.34 -7.36
C LEU A 14 -5.16 18.12 -6.40
N ALA A 15 -4.85 18.12 -5.11
CA ALA A 15 -5.63 18.84 -4.11
C ALA A 15 -5.65 20.37 -4.36
N LYS A 16 -4.52 20.96 -4.76
CA LYS A 16 -4.45 22.38 -5.13
C LYS A 16 -5.31 22.74 -6.34
N LYS A 17 -5.42 21.82 -7.31
CA LYS A 17 -6.12 22.08 -8.58
C LYS A 17 -7.62 21.77 -8.50
N HIS A 18 -8.01 20.77 -7.71
CA HIS A 18 -9.35 20.21 -7.68
C HIS A 18 -10.05 20.30 -6.31
N GLY A 19 -9.40 20.93 -5.32
CA GLY A 19 -9.86 20.92 -3.93
C GLY A 19 -9.51 19.62 -3.22
N ASN A 20 -9.93 19.47 -1.96
CA ASN A 20 -9.65 18.26 -1.19
C ASN A 20 -10.41 17.05 -1.77
N VAL A 21 -9.73 16.24 -2.58
CA VAL A 21 -10.27 15.02 -3.18
C VAL A 21 -9.77 13.81 -2.39
N PRO A 22 -10.66 12.96 -1.83
CA PRO A 22 -10.26 11.71 -1.20
C PRO A 22 -9.56 10.79 -2.21
N ILE A 23 -8.38 10.31 -1.86
CA ILE A 23 -7.59 9.42 -2.72
C ILE A 23 -7.56 8.04 -2.09
N HIS A 24 -7.92 7.05 -2.89
CA HIS A 24 -7.85 5.65 -2.50
C HIS A 24 -6.86 4.94 -3.41
N THR A 25 -6.12 4.01 -2.81
CA THR A 25 -5.05 3.27 -3.49
C THR A 25 -5.32 1.79 -3.34
N SER A 26 -5.38 1.09 -4.48
CA SER A 26 -5.40 -0.36 -4.51
C SER A 26 -3.99 -0.89 -4.35
N LEU A 27 -3.76 -1.70 -3.33
CA LEU A 27 -2.45 -2.30 -3.06
C LEU A 27 -2.38 -3.73 -3.60
N GLU A 28 -1.25 -4.02 -4.23
CA GLU A 28 -0.87 -5.37 -4.64
C GLU A 28 0.09 -5.96 -3.60
N ALA A 29 -0.21 -7.15 -3.09
CA ALA A 29 0.64 -7.87 -2.15
C ALA A 29 0.64 -9.37 -2.49
N ARG A 30 1.71 -10.08 -2.11
CA ARG A 30 1.80 -11.52 -2.37
C ARG A 30 0.74 -12.28 -1.56
N MET A 31 -0.28 -12.79 -2.25
CA MET A 31 -1.35 -13.57 -1.62
C MET A 31 -1.06 -15.07 -1.68
N GLY A 32 -1.17 -15.74 -0.54
CA GLY A 32 -1.14 -17.20 -0.43
C GLY A 32 -2.55 -17.77 -0.44
N CYS A 33 -3.31 -17.54 0.64
CA CYS A 33 -4.64 -18.13 0.81
C CYS A 33 -5.80 -17.28 0.27
N ALA A 34 -5.64 -15.96 0.15
CA ALA A 34 -6.70 -14.99 -0.16
C ALA A 34 -7.96 -15.04 0.75
N MET A 35 -7.89 -15.73 1.89
CA MET A 35 -8.99 -15.89 2.87
C MET A 35 -8.72 -15.15 4.19
N GLY A 36 -7.63 -14.38 4.26
CA GLY A 36 -7.24 -13.63 5.46
C GLY A 36 -6.55 -14.46 6.56
N VAL A 37 -6.36 -15.77 6.39
CA VAL A 37 -5.82 -16.65 7.45
C VAL A 37 -4.30 -16.80 7.44
N CYS A 38 -3.64 -16.69 6.28
CA CYS A 38 -2.21 -17.00 6.14
C CYS A 38 -1.27 -15.81 6.33
N TYR A 39 -1.80 -14.59 6.46
CA TYR A 39 -1.04 -13.34 6.67
C TYR A 39 0.06 -13.02 5.63
N SER A 40 0.14 -13.74 4.51
CA SER A 40 1.12 -13.42 3.46
C SER A 40 0.84 -12.06 2.79
N CYS A 41 -0.42 -11.63 2.83
CA CYS A 41 -0.93 -10.43 2.18
C CYS A 41 -0.86 -9.19 3.09
N VAL A 42 0.01 -9.17 4.12
CA VAL A 42 0.07 -8.06 5.09
C VAL A 42 0.74 -6.81 4.53
N VAL A 43 0.23 -5.65 4.95
CA VAL A 43 0.73 -4.32 4.64
C VAL A 43 0.77 -3.49 5.93
N LYS A 44 1.76 -2.60 6.03
CA LYS A 44 1.86 -1.67 7.14
C LYS A 44 1.07 -0.40 6.82
N THR A 45 0.27 0.05 7.78
CA THR A 45 -0.51 1.29 7.72
C THR A 45 -0.22 2.11 8.97
N THR A 46 -0.68 3.36 8.99
CA THR A 46 -0.60 4.23 10.18
C THR A 46 -1.43 3.68 11.35
N GLU A 47 -2.38 2.80 11.07
CA GLU A 47 -3.28 2.15 12.04
C GLU A 47 -2.77 0.77 12.49
N GLY A 48 -1.56 0.37 12.09
CA GLY A 48 -0.97 -0.93 12.38
C GLY A 48 -0.85 -1.82 11.14
N VAL A 49 -0.79 -3.14 11.34
CA VAL A 49 -0.68 -4.09 10.24
C VAL A 49 -2.09 -4.49 9.77
N LYS A 50 -2.33 -4.37 8.47
CA LYS A 50 -3.58 -4.79 7.80
C LYS A 50 -3.29 -5.86 6.75
N ARG A 51 -4.31 -6.59 6.32
CA ARG A 51 -4.23 -7.64 5.28
C ARG A 51 -4.93 -7.17 4.03
N VAL A 52 -4.24 -7.13 2.90
CA VAL A 52 -4.84 -6.73 1.60
C VAL A 52 -6.04 -7.61 1.24
N CYS A 53 -5.95 -8.90 1.49
CA CYS A 53 -6.98 -9.87 1.17
C CYS A 53 -8.19 -9.90 2.13
N HIS A 54 -8.20 -9.06 3.19
CA HIS A 54 -9.30 -9.02 4.18
C HIS A 54 -9.72 -7.59 4.53
N ASP A 55 -8.76 -6.73 4.84
CA ASP A 55 -8.95 -5.32 5.19
C ASP A 55 -8.86 -4.40 3.95
N GLY A 56 -8.37 -4.92 2.82
CA GLY A 56 -8.20 -4.21 1.55
C GLY A 56 -9.05 -4.81 0.42
N PRO A 57 -8.62 -4.72 -0.87
CA PRO A 57 -7.32 -4.25 -1.35
C PRO A 57 -7.20 -2.72 -1.51
N VAL A 58 -8.32 -1.99 -1.34
CA VAL A 58 -8.39 -0.54 -1.51
C VAL A 58 -8.31 0.16 -0.16
N PHE A 59 -7.35 1.07 -0.01
CA PHE A 59 -7.09 1.79 1.24
C PHE A 59 -7.10 3.30 1.02
N ASP A 60 -7.47 4.06 2.06
CA ASP A 60 -7.27 5.51 2.06
C ASP A 60 -5.77 5.82 2.01
N GLN A 61 -5.39 6.69 1.07
CA GLN A 61 -4.02 7.10 0.84
C GLN A 61 -3.34 7.68 2.10
N ASN A 62 -4.09 8.35 2.96
CA ASN A 62 -3.58 8.97 4.18
C ASN A 62 -3.21 7.94 5.25
N HIS A 63 -3.70 6.71 5.14
CA HIS A 63 -3.41 5.64 6.11
C HIS A 63 -2.23 4.76 5.66
N LEU A 64 -1.70 4.94 4.45
CA LEU A 64 -0.63 4.08 3.91
C LEU A 64 0.77 4.57 4.28
N THR A 65 1.64 3.64 4.68
CA THR A 65 3.08 3.89 4.87
C THR A 65 3.86 3.34 3.68
N TRP A 66 4.50 4.22 2.90
CA TRP A 66 5.16 3.86 1.64
C TRP A 66 6.60 3.35 1.78
N GLU A 67 7.17 3.41 2.99
CA GLU A 67 8.56 3.01 3.26
C GLU A 67 8.77 1.50 3.17
N TRP A 68 7.76 0.72 3.57
CA TRP A 68 7.81 -0.76 3.58
C TRP A 68 7.94 -1.39 2.18
N ASP A 69 7.49 -0.67 1.16
CA ASP A 69 7.49 -1.13 -0.23
C ASP A 69 8.87 -1.05 -0.93
N HIS A 70 9.87 -0.42 -0.29
CA HIS A 70 11.26 -0.34 -0.78
C HIS A 70 12.18 -1.41 -0.19
N GLU A 71 11.81 -1.96 0.96
CA GLU A 71 12.55 -3.00 1.66
C GLU A 71 11.67 -4.23 1.84
N ALA A 72 11.34 -4.87 0.71
CA ALA A 72 11.21 -6.31 0.75
C ALA A 72 12.65 -6.88 0.85
N PRO A 73 13.10 -7.42 1.99
CA PRO A 73 14.28 -8.26 1.99
C PRO A 73 13.93 -9.51 1.19
N GLY A 74 14.31 -9.57 -0.08
CA GLY A 74 14.05 -10.75 -0.90
C GLY A 74 13.93 -10.55 -2.41
N HIS A 75 14.75 -9.69 -3.01
CA HIS A 75 15.22 -9.95 -4.37
C HIS A 75 16.67 -9.43 -4.44
N ASP A 76 17.60 -10.37 -4.46
CA ASP A 76 19.04 -10.17 -4.69
C ASP A 76 19.85 -9.68 -3.47
N GLN A 77 19.92 -10.51 -2.43
CA GLN A 77 21.21 -10.76 -1.76
C GLN A 77 21.64 -12.18 -2.10
N GLN A 78 22.70 -12.22 -2.89
CA GLN A 78 23.42 -13.36 -3.45
C GLN A 78 23.86 -14.33 -2.34
N SER A 79 23.39 -15.58 -2.40
CA SER A 79 24.08 -16.81 -1.97
C SER A 79 23.50 -17.99 -2.73
#